data_AF-A0A1G9R7J3-F1
#
_entry.id   AF-A0A1G9R7J3-F1
#
_cell.length_a   1.000
_cell.length_b   1.000
_cell.length_c   1.000
_cell.angle_alpha   90.00
_cell.angle_beta   90.00
_cell.angle_gamma   90.00
#
_symmetry.space_group_name_H-M   'P 1'
#
loop_
_entity.id
_entity.type
_entity.pdbx_description
1 polymer ?
#
loop_
_entity_poly.entity_id
_entity_poly.type
_entity_poly.pdbx_seq_one_letter_code
_entity_poly.pdbx_strand_id
1 'polypeptide(L)'
;MQEILTGEPALFRSPAHTRASVVHLGTDYPATRYTHRKPGETSVWGAVGASVSNEDTLTTSPEVQVVTVSLEDGPFSDLRVARYLLEALRERRHTGAGPFTVISRDAVSRNGDAVRNVVLAVAGEEDPDLAAWIAGTVTFPNTLSLRINKSVNYLLHGPDGAPGYPDAYTIVEDRFSAGHPDWEGVLFVDDIAPYEDLLHRFETTARFMLGFPAFLAGYRTAGEALSHLFFRQYLQDFLDTDLAPLTEVPAGAASEAFRERVFGQLMADIGEEEIHTWLTAAPDTIVRTIPDMSARDGDFRRVAFLLACYGHYLAGQVRLGALDSEAFPEEDILRIQDENQLAFLRITPLAALEDTPLLAALIRQYRKQLDVQGVMPTLAALL
;
A
#
# COMPACT_ATOMS: atom_id res chain seq x y z
N MET A 1 -33.30 39.49 15.82
CA MET A 1 -32.27 38.68 16.47
C MET A 1 -31.60 37.88 15.36
N GLN A 2 -30.91 38.52 14.40
CA GLN A 2 -29.56 39.13 14.50
C GLN A 2 -28.56 38.11 15.04
N GLU A 3 -27.55 37.60 14.30
CA GLU A 3 -26.39 38.20 13.60
C GLU A 3 -25.09 37.82 14.37
N ILE A 4 -23.98 37.61 13.64
CA ILE A 4 -22.56 37.53 14.08
C ILE A 4 -22.14 36.19 14.74
N LEU A 5 -21.13 35.40 14.30
CA LEU A 5 -19.77 35.62 13.75
C LEU A 5 -19.49 34.52 12.70
N THR A 6 -19.18 34.73 11.41
CA THR A 6 -17.99 35.34 10.78
C THR A 6 -16.66 35.06 11.48
N GLY A 7 -16.04 33.93 11.13
CA GLY A 7 -14.60 33.69 11.25
C GLY A 7 -14.12 33.02 9.98
N GLU A 8 -13.60 33.81 9.03
CA GLU A 8 -12.83 33.28 7.89
C GLU A 8 -11.53 32.64 8.43
N PRO A 9 -11.20 31.38 8.09
CA PRO A 9 -9.84 30.89 8.23
C PRO A 9 -9.00 31.45 7.08
N ALA A 10 -7.82 31.97 7.43
CA ALA A 10 -6.93 32.72 6.56
C ALA A 10 -6.67 32.06 5.19
N LEU A 11 -7.11 32.74 4.13
CA LEU A 11 -6.75 32.49 2.74
C LEU A 11 -5.25 32.68 2.53
N PHE A 12 -4.50 31.60 2.40
CA PHE A 12 -3.15 31.65 1.83
C PHE A 12 -3.26 31.74 0.30
N ARG A 13 -2.71 32.83 -0.25
CA ARG A 13 -2.71 33.12 -1.69
C ARG A 13 -1.56 32.37 -2.37
N SER A 14 -1.87 31.53 -3.34
CA SER A 14 -0.89 31.02 -4.32
C SER A 14 -0.57 32.11 -5.37
N PRO A 15 0.70 32.27 -5.81
CA PRO A 15 1.07 33.18 -6.90
C PRO A 15 0.46 32.73 -8.24
N ALA A 16 -0.11 33.68 -8.99
CA ALA A 16 -0.99 33.47 -10.13
C ALA A 16 -0.36 32.95 -11.45
N HIS A 17 0.75 32.22 -11.45
CA HIS A 17 1.59 32.09 -12.65
C HIS A 17 1.95 30.70 -13.20
N THR A 18 1.44 29.58 -12.66
CA THR A 18 1.68 28.26 -13.28
C THR A 18 0.37 27.50 -13.52
N ARG A 19 -0.18 27.60 -14.74
CA ARG A 19 -1.28 26.73 -15.19
C ARG A 19 -0.71 25.39 -15.65
N ALA A 20 -0.48 24.47 -14.73
CA ALA A 20 -0.19 23.10 -15.14
C ALA A 20 -1.49 22.41 -15.59
N SER A 21 -1.47 21.85 -16.80
CA SER A 21 -2.56 21.00 -17.28
C SER A 21 -2.20 19.55 -17.05
N VAL A 22 -3.09 18.80 -16.41
CA VAL A 22 -2.95 17.35 -16.18
C VAL A 22 -3.88 16.63 -17.15
N VAL A 23 -3.43 15.54 -17.77
CA VAL A 23 -4.29 14.65 -18.57
C VAL A 23 -4.31 13.28 -17.91
N HIS A 24 -5.47 12.61 -17.87
CA HIS A 24 -5.56 11.22 -17.40
C HIS A 24 -5.83 10.25 -18.54
N LEU A 25 -5.08 9.14 -18.56
CA LEU A 25 -5.25 8.01 -19.46
C LEU A 25 -5.56 6.74 -18.65
N GLY A 26 -6.61 6.01 -19.02
CA GLY A 26 -7.01 4.73 -18.40
C GLY A 26 -7.38 3.68 -19.45
N THR A 27 -7.58 2.44 -19.01
CA THR A 27 -7.90 1.26 -19.85
C THR A 27 -9.26 1.35 -20.55
N ASP A 28 -10.24 2.05 -19.97
CA ASP A 28 -11.63 2.01 -20.45
C ASP A 28 -12.28 3.35 -20.90
N TYR A 29 -11.63 4.53 -20.91
CA TYR A 29 -12.29 5.79 -21.34
C TYR A 29 -11.34 6.88 -21.93
N PRO A 30 -11.85 7.78 -22.82
CA PRO A 30 -11.09 8.82 -23.52
C PRO A 30 -10.38 9.85 -22.61
N ALA A 31 -9.26 10.37 -23.12
CA ALA A 31 -8.39 11.32 -22.43
C ALA A 31 -9.15 12.55 -21.92
N THR A 32 -9.03 12.83 -20.62
CA THR A 32 -9.69 13.98 -19.97
C THR A 32 -8.64 14.97 -19.47
N ARG A 33 -8.82 16.28 -19.78
CA ARG A 33 -7.95 17.36 -19.32
C ARG A 33 -8.46 17.95 -18.00
N TYR A 34 -7.57 18.05 -17.02
CA TYR A 34 -7.81 18.65 -15.72
C TYR A 34 -7.13 20.03 -15.67
N THR A 35 -7.87 21.04 -15.21
CA THR A 35 -7.34 22.39 -14.94
C THR A 35 -7.56 22.73 -13.48
N HIS A 36 -6.56 23.33 -12.82
CA HIS A 36 -6.67 23.79 -11.43
C HIS A 36 -7.87 24.72 -11.25
N ARG A 37 -8.82 24.36 -10.38
CA ARG A 37 -10.01 25.17 -10.04
C ARG A 37 -9.67 26.17 -8.91
N LYS A 38 -10.56 27.16 -8.72
CA LYS A 38 -10.39 28.35 -7.87
C LYS A 38 -10.07 28.02 -6.39
N PRO A 39 -9.48 28.97 -5.63
CA PRO A 39 -9.26 28.81 -4.18
C PRO A 39 -10.59 28.58 -3.45
N GLY A 40 -10.67 27.52 -2.64
CA GLY A 40 -11.81 27.25 -1.75
C GLY A 40 -12.63 25.98 -2.03
N GLU A 41 -12.25 25.14 -2.99
CA GLU A 41 -12.88 23.82 -3.21
C GLU A 41 -11.85 22.70 -2.96
N THR A 42 -12.06 21.93 -1.89
CA THR A 42 -11.17 20.85 -1.44
C THR A 42 -11.39 19.58 -2.25
N SER A 43 -10.59 19.39 -3.30
CA SER A 43 -10.33 18.07 -3.87
C SER A 43 -8.93 18.06 -4.46
N VAL A 44 -8.04 17.23 -3.91
CA VAL A 44 -6.62 17.13 -4.30
C VAL A 44 -6.46 16.61 -5.75
N TRP A 45 -7.50 15.96 -6.30
CA TRP A 45 -7.57 15.50 -7.68
C TRP A 45 -8.99 15.67 -8.24
N GLY A 46 -9.43 16.91 -8.47
CA GLY A 46 -10.78 17.21 -8.98
C GLY A 46 -10.90 17.06 -10.50
N ALA A 47 -11.75 16.15 -10.97
CA ALA A 47 -12.17 16.07 -12.37
C ALA A 47 -12.99 17.29 -12.79
N VAL A 48 -12.50 18.04 -13.78
CA VAL A 48 -13.35 18.97 -14.54
C VAL A 48 -13.67 18.28 -15.86
N GLY A 49 -14.90 17.77 -15.98
CA GLY A 49 -15.41 17.25 -17.24
C GLY A 49 -15.48 18.38 -18.26
N ALA A 50 -14.48 18.47 -19.14
CA ALA A 50 -14.58 19.19 -20.39
C ALA A 50 -14.75 18.15 -21.49
N SER A 51 -15.94 18.08 -22.09
CA SER A 51 -16.11 17.37 -23.37
C SER A 51 -15.33 18.16 -24.43
N VAL A 52 -14.08 17.79 -24.66
CA VAL A 52 -13.26 18.34 -25.74
C VAL A 52 -13.20 17.28 -26.83
N SER A 53 -13.75 17.63 -27.99
CA SER A 53 -14.08 16.74 -29.09
C SER A 53 -12.90 16.29 -29.96
N ASN A 54 -11.66 16.27 -29.46
CA ASN A 54 -10.47 15.84 -30.21
C ASN A 54 -9.43 15.18 -29.30
N GLU A 55 -9.41 13.86 -29.28
CA GLU A 55 -8.53 13.01 -28.45
C GLU A 55 -7.04 13.09 -28.85
N ASP A 56 -6.72 13.47 -30.10
CA ASP A 56 -5.35 13.50 -30.63
C ASP A 56 -4.54 14.77 -30.29
N THR A 57 -5.15 15.76 -29.64
CA THR A 57 -4.53 17.11 -29.48
C THR A 57 -4.24 17.52 -28.04
N LEU A 58 -4.66 16.73 -27.04
CA LEU A 58 -4.52 17.15 -25.65
C LEU A 58 -3.08 17.00 -25.15
N THR A 59 -2.48 15.82 -25.30
CA THR A 59 -1.12 15.53 -24.82
C THR A 59 -0.04 16.19 -25.68
N THR A 60 -0.34 16.56 -26.92
CA THR A 60 0.58 17.27 -27.83
C THR A 60 0.68 18.76 -27.53
N SER A 61 -0.26 19.33 -26.77
CA SER A 61 -0.25 20.75 -26.40
C SER A 61 0.92 21.12 -25.47
N PRO A 62 1.72 22.16 -25.76
CA PRO A 62 2.82 22.60 -24.91
C PRO A 62 2.39 23.01 -23.49
N GLU A 63 1.11 23.30 -23.27
CA GLU A 63 0.54 23.63 -21.95
C GLU A 63 0.40 22.40 -21.02
N VAL A 64 0.46 21.19 -21.57
CA VAL A 64 0.47 19.95 -20.79
C VAL A 64 1.88 19.69 -20.30
N GLN A 65 2.03 19.71 -18.98
CA GLN A 65 3.29 19.49 -18.27
C GLN A 65 3.35 18.12 -17.59
N VAL A 66 2.18 17.54 -17.30
CA VAL A 66 2.03 16.26 -16.59
C VAL A 66 0.93 15.44 -17.25
N VAL A 67 1.22 14.17 -17.50
CA VAL A 67 0.25 13.15 -17.93
C VAL A 67 0.21 12.08 -16.85
N THR A 68 -0.98 11.77 -16.34
CA THR A 68 -1.21 10.69 -15.39
C THR A 68 -1.75 9.47 -16.11
N VAL A 69 -1.28 8.28 -15.71
CA VAL A 69 -1.73 7.00 -16.25
C VAL A 69 -2.23 6.10 -15.12
N SER A 70 -3.22 5.27 -15.40
CA SER A 70 -3.59 4.15 -14.54
C SER A 70 -3.90 2.94 -15.41
N LEU A 71 -3.37 1.79 -15.02
CA LEU A 71 -3.43 0.54 -15.76
C LEU A 71 -4.13 -0.46 -14.82
N GLU A 72 -5.43 -0.70 -15.06
CA GLU A 72 -6.30 -1.46 -14.15
C GLU A 72 -5.84 -2.91 -13.92
N ASP A 73 -5.13 -3.52 -14.87
CA ASP A 73 -4.56 -4.87 -14.79
C ASP A 73 -3.06 -4.88 -14.43
N GLY A 74 -2.58 -3.79 -13.82
CA GLY A 74 -1.17 -3.55 -13.60
C GLY A 74 -0.47 -3.02 -14.86
N PRO A 75 0.82 -2.66 -14.73
CA PRO A 75 1.56 -2.09 -15.84
C PRO A 75 1.69 -3.10 -16.98
N PHE A 76 0.86 -2.91 -18.02
CA PHE A 76 1.09 -3.35 -19.41
C PHE A 76 0.57 -4.71 -19.88
N SER A 77 -0.64 -5.11 -19.49
CA SER A 77 -1.42 -6.08 -20.31
C SER A 77 -1.78 -5.49 -21.69
N ASP A 78 -1.91 -4.16 -21.78
CA ASP A 78 -2.21 -3.42 -23.01
C ASP A 78 -1.14 -2.33 -23.31
N LEU A 79 -0.44 -2.47 -24.45
CA LEU A 79 0.58 -1.51 -24.92
C LEU A 79 0.00 -0.22 -25.50
N ARG A 80 -1.33 -0.08 -25.60
CA ARG A 80 -1.99 1.12 -26.16
C ARG A 80 -1.59 2.41 -25.45
N VAL A 81 -1.54 2.41 -24.12
CA VAL A 81 -1.15 3.61 -23.35
C VAL A 81 0.29 3.99 -23.66
N ALA A 82 1.21 3.03 -23.71
CA ALA A 82 2.61 3.28 -24.06
C ALA A 82 2.75 3.85 -25.48
N ARG A 83 2.02 3.30 -26.46
CA ARG A 83 2.02 3.80 -27.84
C ARG A 83 1.41 5.20 -27.98
N TYR A 84 0.34 5.49 -27.24
CA TYR A 84 -0.27 6.82 -27.22
C TYR A 84 0.70 7.87 -26.64
N LEU A 85 1.37 7.54 -25.52
CA LEU A 85 2.43 8.39 -24.97
C LEU A 85 3.56 8.62 -25.98
N LEU A 86 3.97 7.56 -26.69
CA LEU A 86 5.04 7.62 -27.69
C LEU A 86 4.67 8.57 -28.83
N GLU A 87 3.47 8.46 -29.39
CA GLU A 87 3.01 9.33 -30.48
C GLU A 87 2.90 10.79 -30.03
N ALA A 88 2.37 11.02 -28.82
CA ALA A 88 2.31 12.36 -28.26
C ALA A 88 3.71 12.98 -28.07
N LEU A 89 4.67 12.20 -27.56
CA LEU A 89 6.05 12.63 -27.37
C LEU A 89 6.77 12.86 -28.71
N ARG A 90 6.49 12.03 -29.73
CA ARG A 90 7.00 12.19 -31.10
C ARG A 90 6.57 13.52 -31.69
N GLU A 91 5.27 13.83 -31.63
CA GLU A 91 4.73 15.07 -32.17
C GLU A 91 5.26 16.30 -31.42
N ARG A 92 5.36 16.22 -30.09
CA ARG A 92 5.94 17.31 -29.28
C ARG A 92 7.40 17.57 -29.60
N ARG A 93 8.18 16.50 -29.83
CA ARG A 93 9.57 16.62 -30.27
C ARG A 93 9.65 17.29 -31.63
N HIS A 94 8.78 16.92 -32.57
CA HIS A 94 8.75 17.50 -33.92
C HIS A 94 8.36 18.98 -33.92
N THR A 95 7.37 19.35 -33.11
CA THR A 95 6.83 20.73 -33.02
C THR A 95 7.60 21.64 -32.05
N GLY A 96 8.55 21.10 -31.28
CA GLY A 96 9.31 21.86 -30.29
C GLY A 96 8.53 22.20 -29.01
N ALA A 97 7.44 21.48 -28.72
CA ALA A 97 6.61 21.68 -27.53
C ALA A 97 7.25 21.21 -26.21
N GLY A 98 8.45 20.60 -26.27
CA GLY A 98 9.17 20.07 -25.10
C GLY A 98 8.56 18.78 -24.53
N PRO A 99 9.19 18.14 -23.53
CA PRO A 99 8.65 16.94 -22.88
C PRO A 99 7.52 17.25 -21.88
N PHE A 100 6.76 16.23 -21.48
CA PHE A 100 5.90 16.25 -20.29
C PHE A 100 6.35 15.16 -19.32
N THR A 101 5.98 15.29 -18.05
CA THR A 101 6.20 14.26 -17.02
C THR A 101 5.11 13.20 -17.10
N VAL A 102 5.43 11.93 -16.90
CA VAL A 102 4.45 10.83 -16.82
C VAL A 102 4.36 10.29 -15.39
N ILE A 103 3.17 10.38 -14.79
CA ILE A 103 2.89 9.88 -13.44
C ILE A 103 2.02 8.62 -13.52
N SER A 104 2.49 7.49 -12.98
CA SER A 104 1.60 6.34 -12.74
C SER A 104 0.81 6.54 -11.43
N ARG A 105 -0.43 6.07 -11.42
CA ARG A 105 -1.29 5.99 -10.23
C ARG A 105 -1.50 4.55 -9.75
N ASP A 106 -0.78 3.60 -10.32
CA ASP A 106 -0.96 2.18 -10.02
C ASP A 106 -0.30 1.83 -8.69
N ALA A 107 -0.95 0.91 -7.95
CA ALA A 107 -0.50 0.43 -6.65
C ALA A 107 0.60 -0.65 -6.80
N VAL A 108 1.66 -0.32 -7.54
CA VAL A 108 2.82 -1.19 -7.76
C VAL A 108 4.07 -0.43 -7.33
N SER A 109 4.98 -1.11 -6.64
CA SER A 109 6.27 -0.51 -6.25
C SER A 109 7.04 -0.07 -7.49
N ARG A 110 7.70 1.09 -7.39
CA ARG A 110 8.46 1.67 -8.51
C ARG A 110 7.62 1.84 -9.78
N ASN A 111 6.36 2.26 -9.62
CA ASN A 111 5.40 2.38 -10.73
C ASN A 111 5.89 3.29 -11.87
N GLY A 112 6.60 4.38 -11.57
CA GLY A 112 7.22 5.27 -12.54
C GLY A 112 8.30 4.55 -13.37
N ASP A 113 9.17 3.80 -12.71
CA ASP A 113 10.20 3.00 -13.39
C ASP A 113 9.57 1.92 -14.29
N ALA A 114 8.52 1.26 -13.82
CA ALA A 114 7.79 0.26 -14.60
C ALA A 114 7.24 0.88 -15.89
N VAL A 115 6.62 2.06 -15.79
CA VAL A 115 6.12 2.79 -16.96
C VAL A 115 7.24 3.21 -17.89
N ARG A 116 8.33 3.75 -17.34
CA ARG A 116 9.52 4.14 -18.12
C ARG A 116 10.05 2.97 -18.93
N ASN A 117 10.21 1.81 -18.31
CA ASN A 117 10.79 0.63 -18.96
C ASN A 117 9.97 0.16 -20.15
N VAL A 118 8.65 0.13 -20.03
CA VAL A 118 7.79 -0.27 -21.15
C VAL A 118 7.74 0.77 -22.25
N VAL A 119 7.62 2.07 -21.91
CA VAL A 119 7.66 3.13 -22.91
C VAL A 119 8.97 3.09 -23.70
N LEU A 120 10.11 2.89 -23.03
CA LEU A 120 11.41 2.79 -23.69
C LEU A 120 11.57 1.50 -24.51
N ALA A 121 11.02 0.37 -24.06
CA ALA A 121 11.04 -0.87 -24.83
C ALA A 121 10.25 -0.72 -26.13
N VAL A 122 9.02 -0.22 -26.06
CA VAL A 122 8.17 0.03 -27.23
C VAL A 122 8.82 1.06 -28.15
N ALA A 123 9.34 2.16 -27.60
CA ALA A 123 10.04 3.16 -28.38
C ALA A 123 11.29 2.58 -29.07
N GLY A 124 12.05 1.71 -28.40
CA GLY A 124 13.26 1.11 -28.97
C GLY A 124 12.98 0.19 -30.16
N GLU A 125 11.83 -0.49 -30.17
CA GLU A 125 11.39 -1.31 -31.30
C GLU A 125 10.91 -0.47 -32.49
N GLU A 126 10.24 0.66 -32.23
CA GLU A 126 9.61 1.48 -33.27
C GLU A 126 10.51 2.62 -33.79
N ASP A 127 11.27 3.29 -32.92
CA ASP A 127 12.06 4.49 -33.19
C ASP A 127 13.19 4.68 -32.14
N PRO A 128 14.40 4.11 -32.37
CA PRO A 128 15.51 4.19 -31.43
C PRO A 128 15.97 5.61 -31.09
N ASP A 129 15.85 6.55 -32.02
CA ASP A 129 16.23 7.96 -31.79
C ASP A 129 15.23 8.65 -30.86
N LEU A 130 13.94 8.32 -30.97
CA LEU A 130 12.92 8.77 -30.04
C LEU A 130 13.10 8.12 -28.67
N ALA A 131 13.43 6.83 -28.60
CA ALA A 131 13.73 6.15 -27.34
C ALA A 131 14.89 6.84 -26.59
N ALA A 132 15.99 7.16 -27.29
CA ALA A 132 17.12 7.89 -26.71
C ALA A 132 16.73 9.28 -26.21
N TRP A 133 15.89 10.00 -26.97
CA TRP A 133 15.37 11.31 -26.57
C TRP A 133 14.49 11.21 -25.32
N ILE A 134 13.53 10.29 -25.28
CA ILE A 134 12.65 10.04 -24.13
C ILE A 134 13.50 9.72 -22.90
N ALA A 135 14.47 8.80 -23.03
CA ALA A 135 15.30 8.35 -21.92
C ALA A 135 16.10 9.50 -21.25
N GLY A 136 16.45 10.53 -22.02
CA GLY A 136 17.21 11.69 -21.55
C GLY A 136 16.39 12.94 -21.23
N THR A 137 15.09 12.99 -21.56
CA THR A 137 14.29 14.23 -21.44
C THR A 137 12.96 14.07 -20.73
N VAL A 138 12.38 12.87 -20.73
CA VAL A 138 11.08 12.58 -20.11
C VAL A 138 11.31 11.93 -18.75
N THR A 139 10.58 12.40 -17.75
CA THR A 139 10.64 11.92 -16.37
C THR A 139 9.42 11.10 -16.02
N PHE A 140 9.65 10.07 -15.22
CA PHE A 140 8.66 9.11 -14.75
C PHE A 140 8.78 8.97 -13.23
N PRO A 141 8.41 10.00 -12.45
CA PRO A 141 8.55 9.95 -11.00
C PRO A 141 7.68 8.84 -10.42
N ASN A 142 8.24 8.12 -9.44
CA ASN A 142 7.48 7.11 -8.70
C ASN A 142 6.50 7.79 -7.74
N THR A 143 5.35 7.15 -7.52
CA THR A 143 4.30 7.67 -6.64
C THR A 143 3.77 6.63 -5.67
N LEU A 144 3.33 7.10 -4.50
CA LEU A 144 2.64 6.32 -3.49
C LEU A 144 1.36 7.06 -3.13
N SER A 145 0.21 6.42 -3.37
CA SER A 145 -1.09 7.01 -3.06
C SER A 145 -1.69 6.34 -1.83
N LEU A 146 -1.82 7.10 -0.74
CA LEU A 146 -2.50 6.61 0.45
C LEU A 146 -3.98 7.00 0.42
N ARG A 147 -4.88 6.03 0.24
CA ARG A 147 -6.34 6.23 0.27
C ARG A 147 -6.89 5.87 1.64
N ILE A 148 -7.72 6.74 2.23
CA ILE A 148 -8.50 6.38 3.41
C ILE A 148 -9.86 5.84 2.94
N ASN A 149 -10.21 4.61 3.28
CA ASN A 149 -11.59 4.13 3.11
C ASN A 149 -12.48 4.70 4.22
N LYS A 150 -13.59 5.33 3.83
CA LYS A 150 -14.56 5.94 4.75
C LYS A 150 -15.21 4.91 5.68
N SER A 151 -15.41 3.68 5.22
CA SER A 151 -15.92 2.59 6.07
C SER A 151 -14.93 2.25 7.18
N VAL A 152 -13.63 2.25 6.87
CA VAL A 152 -12.57 1.97 7.83
C VAL A 152 -12.38 3.11 8.83
N ASN A 153 -12.44 4.37 8.40
CA ASN A 153 -12.42 5.51 9.31
C ASN A 153 -13.60 5.44 10.32
N TYR A 154 -14.81 5.12 9.83
CA TYR A 154 -15.98 4.88 10.67
C TYR A 154 -15.80 3.72 11.64
N LEU A 155 -15.14 2.64 11.22
CA LEU A 155 -14.83 1.49 12.08
C LEU A 155 -13.76 1.85 13.13
N LEU A 156 -12.72 2.59 12.77
CA LEU A 156 -11.62 2.95 13.69
C LEU A 156 -12.03 4.03 14.70
N HIS A 157 -12.88 4.98 14.30
CA HIS A 157 -13.15 6.19 15.09
C HIS A 157 -14.64 6.39 15.45
N GLY A 158 -15.52 5.49 15.02
CA GLY A 158 -16.96 5.58 15.26
C GLY A 158 -17.66 6.65 14.40
N PRO A 159 -18.95 6.92 14.67
CA PRO A 159 -19.75 7.90 13.92
C PRO A 159 -19.22 9.34 14.01
N ASP A 160 -18.48 9.64 15.07
CA ASP A 160 -17.92 10.97 15.38
C ASP A 160 -16.47 11.14 14.90
N GLY A 161 -15.89 10.12 14.25
CA GLY A 161 -14.57 10.20 13.63
C GLY A 161 -14.52 11.30 12.57
N ALA A 162 -13.63 12.28 12.76
CA ALA A 162 -13.64 13.49 11.96
C ALA A 162 -13.54 13.20 10.45
N PRO A 163 -14.47 13.71 9.60
CA PRO A 163 -14.41 13.58 8.15
C PRO A 163 -13.39 14.56 7.51
N GLY A 164 -12.30 14.84 8.21
CA GLY A 164 -11.51 16.06 8.02
C GLY A 164 -10.24 15.93 7.20
N TYR A 165 -9.84 14.74 6.77
CA TYR A 165 -8.61 14.59 6.01
C TYR A 165 -8.91 14.52 4.51
N PRO A 166 -8.24 15.33 3.66
CA PRO A 166 -8.43 15.24 2.21
C PRO A 166 -8.21 13.79 1.75
N ASP A 167 -9.10 13.31 0.88
CA ASP A 167 -9.34 11.90 0.53
C ASP A 167 -8.11 11.12 -0.01
N ALA A 168 -6.93 11.74 -0.16
CA ALA A 168 -5.67 11.06 -0.47
C ALA A 168 -4.46 11.86 0.04
N TYR A 169 -3.47 11.18 0.61
CA TYR A 169 -2.10 11.70 0.76
C TYR A 169 -1.25 11.06 -0.31
N THR A 170 -0.77 11.83 -1.27
CA THR A 170 0.05 11.31 -2.36
C THR A 170 1.49 11.72 -2.12
N ILE A 171 2.42 10.77 -2.18
CA ILE A 171 3.86 11.02 -2.21
C ILE A 171 4.33 10.88 -3.65
N VAL A 172 5.13 11.82 -4.13
CA VAL A 172 5.65 11.84 -5.50
C VAL A 172 7.13 12.16 -5.46
N GLU A 173 7.96 11.44 -6.22
CA GLU A 173 9.35 11.86 -6.42
C GLU A 173 9.41 13.23 -7.13
N ASP A 174 10.19 14.17 -6.63
CA ASP A 174 10.32 15.52 -7.21
C ASP A 174 11.21 15.53 -8.46
N ARG A 175 10.73 14.89 -9.53
CA ARG A 175 11.44 14.72 -10.80
C ARG A 175 10.52 15.01 -11.98
N PHE A 176 10.47 16.28 -12.38
CA PHE A 176 9.54 16.76 -13.41
C PHE A 176 10.25 17.33 -14.65
N SER A 177 9.82 16.90 -15.83
CA SER A 177 10.38 17.29 -17.13
C SER A 177 10.11 18.76 -17.47
N ALA A 178 8.99 19.29 -16.97
CA ALA A 178 8.51 20.63 -17.26
C ALA A 178 8.10 21.39 -15.97
N GLY A 179 8.68 20.99 -14.82
CA GLY A 179 8.24 21.41 -13.50
C GLY A 179 6.87 20.85 -13.11
N HIS A 180 6.44 21.15 -11.89
CA HIS A 180 5.09 20.86 -11.39
C HIS A 180 4.56 22.10 -10.65
N PRO A 181 3.23 22.27 -10.54
CA PRO A 181 2.67 23.27 -9.64
C PRO A 181 2.76 22.75 -8.20
N ASP A 182 2.64 23.65 -7.22
CA ASP A 182 2.51 23.25 -5.82
C ASP A 182 1.13 22.59 -5.61
N TRP A 183 1.11 21.26 -5.53
CA TRP A 183 -0.12 20.48 -5.35
C TRP A 183 -0.45 20.35 -3.87
N GLU A 184 -1.59 20.91 -3.45
CA GLU A 184 -2.09 20.75 -2.09
C GLU A 184 -2.33 19.26 -1.78
N GLY A 185 -1.82 18.77 -0.65
CA GLY A 185 -1.98 17.36 -0.25
C GLY A 185 -1.01 16.37 -0.90
N VAL A 186 -0.04 16.86 -1.69
CA VAL A 186 1.07 16.07 -2.22
C VAL A 186 2.35 16.34 -1.43
N LEU A 187 3.02 15.28 -1.01
CA LEU A 187 4.38 15.33 -0.47
C LEU A 187 5.38 15.02 -1.58
N PHE A 188 6.18 16.01 -1.94
CA PHE A 188 7.31 15.82 -2.86
C PHE A 188 8.54 15.35 -2.09
N VAL A 189 9.21 14.31 -2.58
CA VAL A 189 10.39 13.69 -1.95
C VAL A 189 11.48 13.41 -2.98
N ASP A 190 12.73 13.32 -2.55
CA ASP A 190 13.84 12.97 -3.46
C ASP A 190 13.85 11.47 -3.84
N ASP A 191 13.45 10.63 -2.90
CA ASP A 191 13.40 9.17 -3.00
C ASP A 191 12.17 8.63 -2.24
N ILE A 192 11.36 7.83 -2.94
CA ILE A 192 10.15 7.24 -2.40
C ILE A 192 10.37 5.86 -1.77
N ALA A 193 11.50 5.20 -2.05
CA ALA A 193 11.75 3.82 -1.62
C ALA A 193 11.54 3.60 -0.11
N PRO A 194 12.00 4.49 0.80
CA PRO A 194 11.75 4.32 2.23
C PRO A 194 10.26 4.33 2.62
N TYR A 195 9.42 5.01 1.85
CA TYR A 195 7.97 5.07 2.09
C TYR A 195 7.26 3.82 1.56
N GLU A 196 7.67 3.32 0.39
CA GLU A 196 7.19 2.04 -0.15
C GLU A 196 7.57 0.88 0.78
N ASP A 197 8.81 0.83 1.24
CA ASP A 197 9.31 -0.20 2.16
C ASP A 197 8.56 -0.18 3.50
N LEU A 198 8.29 1.02 4.03
CA LEU A 198 7.51 1.20 5.25
C LEU A 198 6.09 0.64 5.07
N LEU A 199 5.38 1.06 4.02
CA LEU A 199 4.02 0.58 3.77
C LEU A 199 3.99 -0.93 3.55
N HIS A 200 4.89 -1.45 2.69
CA HIS A 200 4.98 -2.87 2.40
C HIS A 200 5.25 -3.72 3.65
N ARG A 201 6.14 -3.25 4.54
CA ARG A 201 6.41 -3.91 5.82
C ARG A 201 5.15 -3.97 6.67
N PHE A 202 4.44 -2.86 6.83
CA PHE A 202 3.21 -2.81 7.63
C PHE A 202 2.12 -3.72 7.06
N GLU A 203 1.89 -3.64 5.74
CA GLU A 203 0.89 -4.47 5.06
C GLU A 203 1.16 -5.95 5.16
N THR A 204 2.38 -6.37 4.82
CA THR A 204 2.76 -7.78 4.84
C THR A 204 2.66 -8.35 6.25
N THR A 205 3.11 -7.59 7.25
CA THR A 205 3.06 -8.02 8.66
C THR A 205 1.62 -8.09 9.16
N ALA A 206 0.77 -7.13 8.80
CA ALA A 206 -0.64 -7.11 9.17
C ALA A 206 -1.43 -8.28 8.57
N ARG A 207 -1.21 -8.59 7.29
CA ARG A 207 -1.82 -9.77 6.62
C ARG A 207 -1.49 -11.06 7.37
N PHE A 208 -0.24 -11.23 7.84
CA PHE A 208 0.12 -12.39 8.65
C PHE A 208 -0.54 -12.38 10.03
N MET A 209 -0.44 -11.26 10.76
CA MET A 209 -1.04 -11.12 12.08
C MET A 209 -2.53 -11.46 12.05
N LEU A 210 -3.26 -10.99 11.04
CA LEU A 210 -4.69 -11.24 10.90
C LEU A 210 -5.03 -12.61 10.29
N GLY A 211 -4.31 -13.02 9.23
CA GLY A 211 -4.71 -14.09 8.33
C GLY A 211 -4.92 -15.45 9.02
N PHE A 212 -3.90 -16.01 9.67
CA PHE A 212 -4.01 -17.33 10.30
C PHE A 212 -5.02 -17.33 11.46
N PRO A 213 -4.99 -16.37 12.40
CA PRO A 213 -6.00 -16.30 13.45
C PRO A 213 -7.43 -16.15 12.91
N ALA A 214 -7.66 -15.26 11.96
CA ALA A 214 -8.99 -15.02 11.39
C ALA A 214 -9.51 -16.25 10.62
N PHE A 215 -8.65 -16.90 9.82
CA PHE A 215 -9.02 -18.12 9.10
C PHE A 215 -9.45 -19.24 10.05
N LEU A 216 -8.69 -19.46 11.13
CA LEU A 216 -9.00 -20.45 12.15
C LEU A 216 -10.25 -20.10 12.98
N ALA A 217 -10.56 -18.81 13.12
CA ALA A 217 -11.82 -18.35 13.71
C ALA A 217 -13.02 -18.51 12.76
N GLY A 218 -12.80 -18.90 11.49
CA GLY A 218 -13.85 -19.17 10.52
C GLY A 218 -14.12 -18.05 9.52
N TYR A 219 -13.38 -16.93 9.58
CA TYR A 219 -13.52 -15.82 8.64
C TYR A 219 -12.88 -16.15 7.29
N ARG A 220 -13.39 -15.54 6.21
CA ARG A 220 -12.88 -15.77 4.85
C ARG A 220 -12.38 -14.49 4.19
N THR A 221 -12.95 -13.36 4.54
CA THR A 221 -12.45 -12.04 4.14
C THR A 221 -11.89 -11.31 5.34
N ALA A 222 -10.92 -10.44 5.11
CA ALA A 222 -10.36 -9.64 6.20
C ALA A 222 -11.40 -8.67 6.76
N GLY A 223 -12.28 -8.12 5.92
CA GLY A 223 -13.34 -7.19 6.33
C GLY A 223 -14.30 -7.82 7.33
N GLU A 224 -14.65 -9.10 7.16
CA GLU A 224 -15.44 -9.85 8.16
C GLU A 224 -14.69 -9.95 9.49
N ALA A 225 -13.40 -10.31 9.45
CA ALA A 225 -12.59 -10.45 10.66
C ALA A 225 -12.43 -9.09 11.38
N LEU A 226 -12.10 -8.03 10.64
CA LEU A 226 -11.88 -6.68 11.15
C LEU A 226 -13.17 -5.98 11.60
N SER A 227 -14.33 -6.50 11.23
CA SER A 227 -15.62 -6.10 11.82
C SER A 227 -15.74 -6.55 13.28
N HIS A 228 -14.98 -7.55 13.71
CA HIS A 228 -14.93 -7.99 15.10
C HIS A 228 -13.94 -7.16 15.93
N LEU A 229 -14.41 -6.61 17.05
CA LEU A 229 -13.63 -5.70 17.91
C LEU A 229 -12.28 -6.29 18.35
N PHE A 230 -12.25 -7.57 18.74
CA PHE A 230 -11.00 -8.22 19.16
C PHE A 230 -9.94 -8.31 18.05
N PHE A 231 -10.30 -8.62 16.81
CA PHE A 231 -9.31 -8.65 15.72
C PHE A 231 -8.80 -7.26 15.38
N ARG A 232 -9.69 -6.26 15.42
CA ARG A 232 -9.30 -4.87 15.23
C ARG A 232 -8.31 -4.42 16.28
N GLN A 233 -8.62 -4.61 17.57
CA GLN A 233 -7.74 -4.23 18.67
C GLN A 233 -6.42 -4.99 18.61
N TYR A 234 -6.44 -6.30 18.35
CA TYR A 234 -5.24 -7.11 18.24
C TYR A 234 -4.28 -6.64 17.15
N LEU A 235 -4.82 -6.28 15.98
CA LEU A 235 -4.00 -5.77 14.89
C LEU A 235 -3.49 -4.36 15.17
N GLN A 236 -4.35 -3.47 15.72
CA GLN A 236 -3.96 -2.13 16.13
C GLN A 236 -2.86 -2.16 17.18
N ASP A 237 -3.03 -2.92 18.27
CA ASP A 237 -2.05 -3.05 19.35
C ASP A 237 -0.70 -3.54 18.83
N PHE A 238 -0.69 -4.54 17.94
CA PHE A 238 0.54 -5.02 17.34
C PHE A 238 1.22 -3.93 16.51
N LEU A 239 0.49 -3.30 15.60
CA LEU A 239 1.08 -2.33 14.68
C LEU A 239 1.56 -1.07 15.43
N ASP A 240 0.81 -0.59 16.43
CA ASP A 240 1.16 0.60 17.21
C ASP A 240 2.22 0.34 18.28
N THR A 241 2.11 -0.77 19.00
CA THR A 241 2.94 -1.04 20.19
C THR A 241 4.17 -1.87 19.85
N ASP A 242 4.07 -2.81 18.91
CA ASP A 242 5.16 -3.73 18.58
C ASP A 242 5.92 -3.31 17.33
N LEU A 243 5.22 -3.01 16.23
CA LEU A 243 5.86 -2.78 14.93
C LEU A 243 6.35 -1.34 14.74
N ALA A 244 5.52 -0.35 15.07
CA ALA A 244 5.85 1.06 14.83
C ALA A 244 7.15 1.50 15.51
N PRO A 245 7.45 1.12 16.77
CA PRO A 245 8.72 1.49 17.40
C PRO A 245 9.94 0.89 16.68
N LEU A 246 9.79 -0.25 16.01
CA LEU A 246 10.87 -1.00 15.34
C LEU A 246 11.10 -0.56 13.89
N THR A 247 10.29 0.36 13.38
CA THR A 247 10.36 0.77 11.99
C THR A 247 10.87 2.19 11.89
N GLU A 248 11.90 2.39 11.07
CA GLU A 248 12.39 3.73 10.77
C GLU A 248 11.35 4.46 9.93
N VAL A 249 10.93 5.63 10.41
CA VAL A 249 9.94 6.47 9.74
C VAL A 249 10.68 7.57 8.99
N PRO A 250 10.52 7.70 7.65
CA PRO A 250 11.10 8.80 6.90
C PRO A 250 10.69 10.16 7.49
N ALA A 251 11.55 11.17 7.41
CA ALA A 251 11.31 12.47 8.07
C ALA A 251 9.98 13.12 7.64
N GLY A 252 9.59 13.01 6.37
CA GLY A 252 8.29 13.50 5.87
C GLY A 252 7.08 12.67 6.30
N ALA A 253 7.30 11.48 6.85
CA ALA A 253 6.29 10.54 7.35
C ALA A 253 6.18 10.54 8.89
N ALA A 254 6.98 11.31 9.62
CA ALA A 254 7.01 11.30 11.09
C ALA A 254 5.77 11.92 11.77
N SER A 255 4.79 12.38 11.00
CA SER A 255 3.57 12.97 11.54
C SER A 255 2.58 11.90 12.00
N GLU A 256 1.86 12.18 13.09
CA GLU A 256 0.75 11.34 13.55
C GLU A 256 -0.30 11.12 12.47
N ALA A 257 -0.57 12.15 11.65
CA ALA A 257 -1.48 12.07 10.52
C ALA A 257 -1.02 11.07 9.42
N PHE A 258 0.29 10.93 9.20
CA PHE A 258 0.82 9.93 8.26
C PHE A 258 0.60 8.51 8.81
N ARG A 259 0.86 8.30 10.10
CA ARG A 259 0.59 7.03 10.77
C ARG A 259 -0.89 6.68 10.67
N GLU A 260 -1.80 7.57 11.09
CA GLU A 260 -3.25 7.36 10.98
C GLU A 260 -3.69 7.02 9.54
N ARG A 261 -3.09 7.67 8.53
CA ARG A 261 -3.35 7.39 7.12
C ARG A 261 -2.88 6.01 6.67
N VAL A 262 -1.64 5.64 6.96
CA VAL A 262 -1.10 4.32 6.63
C VAL A 262 -1.95 3.23 7.25
N PHE A 263 -2.38 3.41 8.50
CA PHE A 263 -3.24 2.46 9.19
C PHE A 263 -4.66 2.40 8.61
N GLY A 264 -5.26 3.57 8.33
CA GLY A 264 -6.57 3.65 7.70
C GLY A 264 -6.60 3.06 6.29
N GLN A 265 -5.53 3.23 5.53
CA GLN A 265 -5.36 2.58 4.23
C GLN A 265 -5.16 1.08 4.38
N LEU A 266 -4.22 0.67 5.24
CA LEU A 266 -3.90 -0.73 5.47
C LEU A 266 -5.16 -1.54 5.76
N MET A 267 -5.98 -1.05 6.67
CA MET A 267 -7.24 -1.67 7.06
C MET A 267 -8.30 -1.69 5.94
N ALA A 268 -8.20 -0.76 4.99
CA ALA A 268 -9.06 -0.71 3.81
C ALA A 268 -8.64 -1.72 2.76
N ASP A 269 -7.37 -1.69 2.41
CA ASP A 269 -6.80 -2.49 1.33
C ASP A 269 -6.88 -3.97 1.68
N ILE A 270 -6.55 -4.34 2.92
CA ILE A 270 -6.70 -5.74 3.35
C ILE A 270 -8.17 -6.15 3.49
N GLY A 271 -9.08 -5.21 3.78
CA GLY A 271 -10.48 -5.47 4.13
C GLY A 271 -11.29 -6.22 3.07
N GLU A 272 -10.93 -6.07 1.80
CA GLU A 272 -11.63 -6.70 0.67
C GLU A 272 -10.94 -7.99 0.19
N GLU A 273 -9.75 -8.29 0.71
CA GLU A 273 -8.94 -9.42 0.28
C GLU A 273 -9.44 -10.75 0.89
N GLU A 274 -9.35 -11.82 0.09
CA GLU A 274 -9.56 -13.18 0.55
C GLU A 274 -8.39 -13.64 1.42
N ILE A 275 -8.66 -13.95 2.69
CA ILE A 275 -7.64 -14.38 3.65
C ILE A 275 -6.85 -15.59 3.14
N HIS A 276 -7.50 -16.48 2.38
CA HIS A 276 -6.86 -17.70 1.88
C HIS A 276 -5.62 -17.41 1.03
N THR A 277 -5.63 -16.31 0.26
CA THR A 277 -4.51 -15.90 -0.59
C THR A 277 -3.24 -15.58 0.21
N TRP A 278 -3.37 -15.26 1.50
CA TRP A 278 -2.26 -14.93 2.39
C TRP A 278 -1.66 -16.16 3.08
N LEU A 279 -2.41 -17.26 3.19
CA LEU A 279 -2.02 -18.42 4.00
C LEU A 279 -0.95 -19.29 3.34
N THR A 280 -0.60 -18.98 2.09
CA THR A 280 0.43 -19.68 1.30
C THR A 280 1.84 -19.17 1.59
N ALA A 281 1.98 -17.99 2.21
CA ALA A 281 3.28 -17.42 2.55
C ALA A 281 3.67 -17.73 4.01
N ALA A 282 4.95 -18.06 4.22
CA ALA A 282 5.51 -18.16 5.56
C ALA A 282 5.62 -16.76 6.19
N PRO A 283 5.51 -16.63 7.53
CA PRO A 283 5.49 -15.34 8.22
C PRO A 283 6.91 -14.74 8.36
N ASP A 284 7.70 -14.72 7.29
CA ASP A 284 9.12 -14.32 7.26
C ASP A 284 9.34 -12.91 7.83
N THR A 285 8.44 -11.98 7.50
CA THR A 285 8.52 -10.60 7.99
C THR A 285 8.35 -10.53 9.51
N ILE A 286 7.50 -11.41 10.09
CA ILE A 286 7.35 -11.54 11.54
C ILE A 286 8.61 -12.16 12.15
N VAL A 287 9.17 -13.20 11.52
CA VAL A 287 10.42 -13.83 11.97
C VAL A 287 11.55 -12.81 12.08
N ARG A 288 11.63 -11.87 11.12
CA ARG A 288 12.63 -10.78 11.14
C ARG A 288 12.33 -9.72 12.20
N THR A 289 11.07 -9.52 12.57
CA THR A 289 10.65 -8.53 13.57
C THR A 289 10.91 -8.99 15.01
N ILE A 290 10.83 -10.30 15.28
CA ILE A 290 11.00 -10.85 16.64
C ILE A 290 12.38 -10.56 17.25
N PRO A 291 13.53 -10.69 16.55
CA PRO A 291 14.83 -10.29 17.08
C PRO A 291 14.87 -8.81 17.50
N ASP A 292 14.28 -7.92 16.69
CA ASP A 292 14.20 -6.48 16.98
C ASP A 292 13.33 -6.22 18.22
N MET A 293 12.22 -6.94 18.37
CA MET A 293 11.40 -6.92 19.60
C MET A 293 12.22 -7.38 20.81
N SER A 294 12.99 -8.46 20.68
CA SER A 294 13.83 -8.97 21.76
C SER A 294 14.92 -7.99 22.18
N ALA A 295 15.51 -7.25 21.24
CA ALA A 295 16.52 -6.25 21.53
C ALA A 295 15.98 -5.05 22.32
N ARG A 296 14.65 -4.89 22.42
CA ARG A 296 13.98 -3.77 23.08
C ARG A 296 13.02 -4.19 24.20
N ASP A 297 13.18 -5.40 24.74
CA ASP A 297 12.30 -5.96 25.78
C ASP A 297 10.81 -5.92 25.38
N GLY A 298 10.52 -6.17 24.09
CA GLY A 298 9.19 -6.12 23.51
C GLY A 298 8.26 -7.23 24.01
N ASP A 299 6.95 -7.00 23.84
CA ASP A 299 5.91 -7.92 24.28
C ASP A 299 5.61 -9.00 23.24
N PHE A 300 6.06 -10.22 23.50
CA PHE A 300 5.86 -11.34 22.57
C PHE A 300 4.46 -11.93 22.55
N ARG A 301 3.52 -11.49 23.40
CA ARG A 301 2.20 -12.14 23.53
C ARG A 301 1.43 -12.21 22.21
N ARG A 302 1.40 -11.11 21.44
CA ARG A 302 0.68 -11.03 20.16
C ARG A 302 1.30 -11.91 19.08
N VAL A 303 2.63 -11.83 18.89
CA VAL A 303 3.34 -12.68 17.92
C VAL A 303 3.33 -14.16 18.31
N ALA A 304 3.35 -14.48 19.62
CA ALA A 304 3.22 -15.85 20.10
C ALA A 304 1.84 -16.43 19.79
N PHE A 305 0.78 -15.63 19.93
CA PHE A 305 -0.57 -16.02 19.55
C PHE A 305 -0.69 -16.25 18.04
N LEU A 306 -0.11 -15.37 17.20
CA LEU A 306 -0.01 -15.61 15.76
C LEU A 306 0.68 -16.95 15.45
N LEU A 307 1.87 -17.19 16.01
CA LEU A 307 2.64 -18.41 15.73
C LEU A 307 1.95 -19.67 16.25
N ALA A 308 1.20 -19.58 17.35
CA ALA A 308 0.36 -20.66 17.81
C ALA A 308 -0.76 -20.97 16.81
N CYS A 309 -1.45 -19.95 16.28
CA CYS A 309 -2.44 -20.11 15.21
C CYS A 309 -1.80 -20.70 13.93
N TYR A 310 -0.62 -20.22 13.53
CA TYR A 310 0.10 -20.75 12.37
C TYR A 310 0.43 -22.24 12.51
N GLY A 311 0.95 -22.67 13.67
CA GLY A 311 1.22 -24.09 13.94
C GLY A 311 -0.03 -24.97 13.89
N HIS A 312 -1.18 -24.44 14.36
CA HIS A 312 -2.48 -25.11 14.24
C HIS A 312 -2.96 -25.22 12.79
N TYR A 313 -2.80 -24.15 12.01
CA TYR A 313 -3.11 -24.12 10.59
C TYR A 313 -2.28 -25.16 9.81
N LEU A 314 -0.96 -25.17 10.00
CA LEU A 314 -0.05 -26.13 9.36
C LEU A 314 -0.43 -27.59 9.68
N ALA A 315 -0.69 -27.90 10.95
CA ALA A 315 -1.14 -29.24 11.35
C ALA A 315 -2.47 -29.62 10.68
N GLY A 316 -3.37 -28.65 10.46
CA GLY A 316 -4.59 -28.83 9.68
C GLY A 316 -4.32 -29.16 8.21
N GLN A 317 -3.45 -28.40 7.56
CA GLN A 317 -3.10 -28.61 6.15
C GLN A 317 -2.41 -29.95 5.91
N VAL A 318 -1.52 -30.37 6.82
CA VAL A 318 -0.90 -31.70 6.75
C VAL A 318 -1.94 -32.81 6.81
N ARG A 319 -2.92 -32.72 7.72
CA ARG A 319 -4.00 -33.72 7.82
C ARG A 319 -4.87 -33.79 6.57
N LEU A 320 -5.02 -32.68 5.85
CA LEU A 320 -5.76 -32.61 4.60
C LEU A 320 -4.93 -33.04 3.37
N GLY A 321 -3.62 -33.22 3.52
CA GLY A 321 -2.71 -33.45 2.39
C GLY A 321 -2.62 -32.25 1.46
N ALA A 322 -2.78 -31.03 2.00
CA ALA A 322 -2.91 -29.79 1.23
C ALA A 322 -1.67 -28.90 1.26
N LEU A 323 -0.61 -29.29 1.98
CA LEU A 323 0.68 -28.59 1.90
C LEU A 323 1.39 -28.93 0.60
N ASP A 324 1.91 -27.90 -0.07
CA ASP A 324 2.76 -28.05 -1.23
C ASP A 324 4.12 -28.63 -0.82
N SER A 325 4.52 -29.74 -1.45
CA SER A 325 5.79 -30.41 -1.21
C SER A 325 7.00 -29.63 -1.68
N GLU A 326 6.84 -28.68 -2.61
CA GLU A 326 7.92 -27.78 -3.03
C GLU A 326 8.20 -26.72 -1.95
N ALA A 327 7.16 -26.22 -1.28
CA ALA A 327 7.28 -25.25 -0.21
C ALA A 327 7.62 -25.89 1.15
N PHE A 328 7.13 -27.10 1.42
CA PHE A 328 7.34 -27.84 2.67
C PHE A 328 7.99 -29.19 2.39
N PRO A 329 9.33 -29.31 2.56
CA PRO A 329 10.01 -30.59 2.39
C PRO A 329 9.54 -31.61 3.43
N GLU A 330 9.77 -32.90 3.15
CA GLU A 330 9.30 -34.02 4.01
C GLU A 330 9.74 -33.86 5.47
N GLU A 331 10.95 -33.36 5.73
CA GLU A 331 11.44 -33.08 7.08
C GLU A 331 10.59 -32.04 7.83
N ASP A 332 10.10 -31.01 7.14
CA ASP A 332 9.26 -29.98 7.74
C ASP A 332 7.86 -30.52 8.03
N ILE A 333 7.33 -31.37 7.15
CA ILE A 333 6.08 -32.09 7.39
C ILE A 333 6.19 -32.95 8.66
N LEU A 334 7.30 -33.68 8.83
CA LEU A 334 7.56 -34.47 10.04
C LEU A 334 7.64 -33.58 11.30
N ARG A 335 8.29 -32.40 11.21
CA ARG A 335 8.35 -31.43 12.32
C ARG A 335 6.96 -30.86 12.68
N ILE A 336 6.08 -30.70 11.70
CA ILE A 336 4.70 -30.22 11.92
C ILE A 336 3.84 -31.31 12.58
N GLN A 337 4.07 -32.59 12.27
CA GLN A 337 3.33 -33.74 12.81
C GLN A 337 3.82 -34.22 14.18
N ASP A 338 4.99 -33.75 14.63
CA ASP A 338 5.61 -34.14 15.89
C ASP A 338 4.70 -33.86 17.10
N GLU A 339 4.69 -34.78 18.07
CA GLU A 339 3.93 -34.64 19.32
C GLU A 339 4.38 -33.41 20.15
N ASN A 340 5.63 -32.99 19.98
CA ASN A 340 6.13 -31.75 20.53
C ASN A 340 5.49 -30.55 19.81
N GLN A 341 4.58 -29.87 20.51
CA GLN A 341 3.88 -28.67 20.02
C GLN A 341 4.79 -27.50 19.56
N LEU A 342 6.09 -27.54 19.82
CA LEU A 342 7.04 -26.54 19.33
C LEU A 342 7.92 -27.00 18.18
N ALA A 343 7.85 -28.27 17.77
CA ALA A 343 8.71 -28.82 16.73
C ALA A 343 8.58 -28.08 15.39
N PHE A 344 7.38 -27.57 15.07
CA PHE A 344 7.14 -26.74 13.89
C PHE A 344 7.97 -25.45 13.87
N LEU A 345 8.47 -24.95 15.00
CA LEU A 345 9.38 -23.80 15.02
C LEU A 345 10.73 -24.11 14.37
N ARG A 346 11.04 -25.37 14.08
CA ARG A 346 12.28 -25.77 13.41
C ARG A 346 12.15 -25.87 11.89
N ILE A 347 10.98 -25.56 11.34
CA ILE A 347 10.82 -25.43 9.88
C ILE A 347 11.49 -24.14 9.42
N THR A 348 11.95 -24.10 8.17
CA THR A 348 12.43 -22.84 7.60
C THR A 348 11.21 -21.98 7.27
N PRO A 349 11.14 -20.69 7.68
CA PRO A 349 12.18 -19.85 8.27
C PRO A 349 12.11 -19.69 9.80
N LEU A 350 11.19 -20.37 10.47
CA LEU A 350 10.97 -20.24 11.91
C LEU A 350 12.16 -20.70 12.77
N ALA A 351 13.05 -21.52 12.22
CA ALA A 351 14.20 -22.10 12.95
C ALA A 351 15.04 -21.05 13.70
N ALA A 352 15.11 -19.82 13.18
CA ALA A 352 15.80 -18.70 13.83
C ALA A 352 15.20 -18.30 15.19
N LEU A 353 13.98 -18.75 15.51
CA LEU A 353 13.24 -18.38 16.72
C LEU A 353 13.40 -19.40 17.86
N GLU A 354 14.06 -20.54 17.63
CA GLU A 354 14.20 -21.62 18.62
C GLU A 354 14.88 -21.14 19.93
N ASP A 355 15.80 -20.18 19.82
CA ASP A 355 16.57 -19.65 20.94
C ASP A 355 15.87 -18.51 21.71
N THR A 356 14.53 -18.38 21.60
CA THR A 356 13.74 -17.38 22.36
C THR A 356 12.84 -18.06 23.40
N PRO A 357 13.32 -18.36 24.65
CA PRO A 357 12.58 -19.17 25.61
C PRO A 357 11.23 -18.61 26.04
N LEU A 358 11.11 -17.28 26.19
CA LEU A 358 9.87 -16.62 26.56
C LEU A 358 8.81 -16.79 25.45
N LEU A 359 9.20 -16.55 24.19
CA LEU A 359 8.33 -16.77 23.03
C LEU A 359 7.87 -18.22 22.95
N ALA A 360 8.79 -19.18 23.08
CA ALA A 360 8.49 -20.61 23.06
C ALA A 360 7.50 -21.02 24.17
N ALA A 361 7.65 -20.45 25.38
CA ALA A 361 6.72 -20.69 26.49
C ALA A 361 5.31 -20.16 26.19
N LEU A 362 5.21 -18.93 25.65
CA LEU A 362 3.94 -18.31 25.27
C LEU A 362 3.26 -19.08 24.13
N ILE A 363 3.99 -19.49 23.09
CA ILE A 363 3.44 -20.29 21.99
C ILE A 363 2.86 -21.60 22.53
N ARG A 364 3.58 -22.30 23.41
CA ARG A 364 3.09 -23.54 24.02
C ARG A 364 1.81 -23.30 24.83
N GLN A 365 1.75 -22.19 25.57
CA GLN A 365 0.56 -21.81 26.31
C GLN A 365 -0.62 -21.55 25.37
N TYR A 366 -0.44 -20.72 24.34
CA TYR A 366 -1.50 -20.38 23.40
C TYR A 366 -1.96 -21.58 22.59
N ARG A 367 -1.07 -22.49 22.17
CA ARG A 367 -1.46 -23.72 21.47
C ARG A 367 -2.42 -24.57 22.31
N LYS A 368 -2.14 -24.73 23.61
CA LYS A 368 -3.04 -25.42 24.55
C LYS A 368 -4.36 -24.71 24.75
N GLN A 369 -4.35 -23.37 24.83
CA GLN A 369 -5.58 -22.58 24.94
C GLN A 369 -6.44 -22.72 23.68
N LEU A 370 -5.82 -22.69 22.50
CA LEU A 370 -6.48 -22.92 21.22
C LEU A 370 -7.10 -24.33 21.13
N ASP A 371 -6.40 -25.38 21.59
CA ASP A 371 -6.92 -26.76 21.64
C ASP A 371 -8.19 -26.87 22.48
N VAL A 372 -8.29 -26.12 23.59
CA VAL A 372 -9.36 -26.24 24.59
C VAL A 372 -10.51 -25.27 24.34
N GLN A 373 -10.20 -24.04 23.94
CA GLN A 373 -11.14 -22.90 23.95
C GLN A 373 -11.38 -22.32 22.54
N GLY A 374 -10.50 -22.62 21.57
CA GLY A 374 -10.54 -22.01 20.24
C GLY A 374 -9.99 -20.59 20.19
N VAL A 375 -10.01 -20.00 18.99
CA VAL A 375 -9.36 -18.71 18.68
C VAL A 375 -9.99 -17.55 19.44
N MET A 376 -11.32 -17.39 19.38
CA MET A 376 -11.97 -16.18 19.89
C MET A 376 -11.83 -15.98 21.40
N PRO A 377 -12.03 -17.00 22.26
CA PRO A 377 -11.78 -16.83 23.71
C PRO A 377 -10.31 -16.60 24.04
N THR A 378 -9.40 -17.24 23.31
CA THR A 378 -7.95 -17.07 23.48
C THR A 378 -7.52 -15.64 23.13
N LEU A 379 -8.03 -15.11 22.01
CA LEU A 379 -7.81 -13.74 21.57
C LEU A 379 -8.39 -12.73 22.58
N ALA A 380 -9.60 -12.99 23.09
CA ALA A 380 -10.23 -12.14 24.10
C ALA A 380 -9.44 -12.07 25.41
N ALA A 381 -8.72 -13.12 25.77
CA ALA A 381 -7.87 -13.17 26.98
C ALA A 381 -6.46 -12.58 26.77
N LEU A 382 -6.05 -12.42 25.51
CA LEU A 382 -4.79 -11.77 25.14
C LEU A 382 -4.86 -10.24 25.25
N LEU A 383 -6.00 -9.68 24.83
CA LEU A 383 -6.35 -8.26 24.90
C LEU A 383 -6.75 -7.86 26.33
#